data_AF-A0A849R7A5-F1
#
_entry.id   AF-A0A849R7A5-F1
#
_cell.length_a   1.000
_cell.length_b   1.000
_cell.length_c   1.000
_cell.angle_alpha   90.00
_cell.angle_beta   90.00
_cell.angle_gamma   90.00
#
_symmetry.space_group_name_H-M   'P 1'
#
loop_
_entity.id
_entity.type
_entity.pdbx_description
1 polymer ?
#
loop_
_entity_poly.entity_id
_entity_poly.type
_entity_poly.pdbx_seq_one_letter_code
_entity_poly.pdbx_strand_id
1 'polypeptide(L)'
;MVVCSVDVGYGNTKFCGDKGGEMFWGHFPSIATLPTGIDRGANVMAKRDLVEVESNGDRYIVGRDCMDTLSARDDRGRSLLANYVETPQHLALLRGALAYIGESRIDLLVSGLPVNHFAHGRERMTEKLKGVHRYPDGRSVLVKDAWVVPQPVGGFISYFMSTNQLERLADIKSLTIDVGYYTVDWLVCRGLKLQDERSGSAAGGMSMVMEKLAQLISKDRQAPFSDLNIVDSGIRNGFKTRIQGKEYDFSHYIPRMEAFIITAIQSVISSVGSLDDIDVIVLVGGGANFYYGIAKRLLDNREIIVPEESIYSNVRGFYLAGSERMRKMGC
;
A
#
# COMPACT_ATOMS: atom_id res chain seq x y z
N MET A 1 18.23 -13.34 -13.87
CA MET A 1 17.53 -12.07 -14.18
C MET A 1 16.84 -11.59 -12.93
N VAL A 2 16.89 -10.30 -12.65
CA VAL A 2 16.39 -9.70 -11.42
C VAL A 2 15.07 -8.98 -11.70
N VAL A 3 13.97 -9.53 -11.21
CA VAL A 3 12.66 -8.88 -11.22
C VAL A 3 12.38 -8.39 -9.80
N CYS A 4 11.90 -7.17 -9.68
CA CYS A 4 11.49 -6.60 -8.39
C CYS A 4 10.17 -5.87 -8.57
N SER A 5 9.48 -5.60 -7.46
CA SER A 5 8.30 -4.75 -7.51
C SER A 5 8.20 -3.80 -6.33
N VAL A 6 7.56 -2.66 -6.56
CA VAL A 6 7.33 -1.61 -5.57
C VAL A 6 5.89 -1.11 -5.70
N ASP A 7 5.26 -0.84 -4.57
CA ASP A 7 3.95 -0.19 -4.50
C ASP A 7 4.00 0.96 -3.50
N VAL A 8 3.90 2.20 -3.99
CA VAL A 8 3.88 3.41 -3.16
C VAL A 8 2.43 3.80 -2.90
N GLY A 9 1.88 3.33 -1.77
CA GLY A 9 0.54 3.73 -1.31
C GLY A 9 0.61 4.92 -0.35
N TYR A 10 -0.54 5.52 -0.02
CA TYR A 10 -0.60 6.63 0.94
C TYR A 10 -0.17 6.27 2.37
N GLY A 11 -0.42 5.03 2.79
CA GLY A 11 -0.07 4.57 4.14
C GLY A 11 1.33 3.98 4.24
N ASN A 12 1.65 3.06 3.33
CA ASN A 12 2.87 2.26 3.33
C ASN A 12 3.42 2.10 1.93
N THR A 13 4.74 2.22 1.82
CA THR A 13 5.52 1.87 0.64
C THR A 13 5.98 0.44 0.81
N LYS A 14 5.64 -0.40 -0.17
CA LYS A 14 5.85 -1.84 -0.13
C LYS A 14 6.80 -2.24 -1.23
N PHE A 15 7.50 -3.34 -1.03
CA PHE A 15 8.41 -3.88 -2.01
C PHE A 15 8.44 -5.40 -1.94
N CYS A 16 8.80 -6.03 -3.06
CA CYS A 16 9.02 -7.46 -3.18
C CYS A 16 10.19 -7.72 -4.13
N GLY A 17 11.01 -8.71 -3.80
CA GLY A 17 12.16 -9.15 -4.57
C GLY A 17 12.43 -10.63 -4.38
N ASP A 18 13.55 -11.10 -4.91
CA ASP A 18 14.07 -12.45 -4.74
C ASP A 18 15.42 -12.38 -4.04
N LYS A 19 15.68 -13.29 -3.10
CA LYS A 19 16.99 -13.46 -2.51
C LYS A 19 17.36 -14.93 -2.47
N GLY A 20 18.16 -15.36 -3.46
CA GLY A 20 18.65 -16.73 -3.54
C GLY A 20 17.57 -17.74 -3.93
N GLY A 21 16.57 -17.33 -4.73
CA GLY A 21 15.44 -18.15 -5.15
C GLY A 21 14.25 -18.12 -4.19
N GLU A 22 14.36 -17.38 -3.08
CA GLU A 22 13.27 -17.16 -2.16
C GLU A 22 12.70 -15.74 -2.32
N MET A 23 11.41 -15.66 -2.64
CA MET A 23 10.69 -14.39 -2.71
C MET A 23 10.59 -13.77 -1.31
N PHE A 24 10.99 -12.51 -1.18
CA PHE A 24 10.83 -11.74 0.05
C PHE A 24 10.05 -10.46 -0.20
N TRP A 25 9.38 -9.97 0.84
CA TRP A 25 8.63 -8.72 0.80
C TRP A 25 8.81 -7.93 2.09
N GLY A 26 8.51 -6.65 2.02
CA GLY A 26 8.52 -5.77 3.16
C GLY A 26 7.82 -4.46 2.87
N HIS A 27 7.71 -3.63 3.89
CA HIS A 27 7.20 -2.29 3.75
C HIS A 27 7.84 -1.35 4.77
N PHE A 28 7.61 -0.06 4.57
CA PHE A 28 7.85 1.00 5.53
C PHE A 28 6.75 2.08 5.37
N PRO A 29 6.51 2.93 6.37
CA PRO A 29 5.52 3.99 6.27
C PRO A 29 5.80 4.94 5.10
N SER A 30 4.76 5.37 4.39
CA SER A 30 4.90 6.31 3.26
C SER A 30 5.10 7.75 3.72
N ILE A 31 6.23 7.98 4.38
CA ILE A 31 6.64 9.26 4.94
C ILE A 31 8.04 9.56 4.42
N ALA A 32 8.18 10.72 3.80
CA ALA A 32 9.44 11.24 3.31
C ALA A 32 9.64 12.63 3.90
N THR A 33 10.53 12.73 4.87
CA THR A 33 10.80 13.96 5.61
C THR A 33 12.13 14.57 5.17
N LEU A 34 12.25 15.89 5.22
CA LEU A 34 13.55 16.53 5.08
C LEU A 34 14.43 16.21 6.30
N PRO A 35 15.76 16.03 6.14
CA PRO A 35 16.66 15.85 7.27
C PRO A 35 16.58 17.04 8.23
N THR A 36 16.20 16.80 9.49
CA THR A 36 16.16 17.84 10.53
C THR A 36 17.48 18.00 11.30
N GLY A 37 18.50 17.20 10.95
CA GLY A 37 19.82 17.21 11.58
C GLY A 37 20.17 15.90 12.29
N ILE A 38 21.37 15.41 11.97
CA ILE A 38 22.22 14.36 12.56
C ILE A 38 21.51 13.22 13.32
N ASP A 39 21.27 12.10 12.62
CA ASP A 39 21.07 10.78 13.22
C ASP A 39 22.42 10.27 13.80
N ARG A 40 22.82 10.80 14.95
CA ARG A 40 24.00 10.36 15.70
C ARG A 40 23.57 9.24 16.65
N GLY A 41 23.47 8.03 16.13
CA GLY A 41 23.43 6.85 16.98
C GLY A 41 24.68 6.83 17.88
N ALA A 42 24.50 6.99 19.19
CA ALA A 42 25.55 6.73 20.17
C ALA A 42 25.66 5.22 20.41
N ASN A 43 26.88 4.69 20.64
CA ASN A 43 27.24 3.26 20.72
C ASN A 43 26.37 2.31 21.57
N VAL A 44 25.41 2.83 22.35
CA VAL A 44 24.49 2.04 23.21
C VAL A 44 23.05 2.00 22.67
N MET A 45 22.67 2.91 21.77
CA MET A 45 21.32 2.96 21.18
C MET A 45 21.30 2.27 19.81
N ALA A 46 20.23 1.52 19.54
CA ALA A 46 20.02 0.92 18.22
C ALA A 46 19.98 2.03 17.15
N LYS A 47 20.69 1.82 16.04
CA LYS A 47 20.61 2.70 14.88
C LYS A 47 19.21 2.59 14.27
N ARG A 48 18.59 3.73 13.97
CA ARG A 48 17.29 3.77 13.30
C ARG A 48 17.39 3.17 11.89
N ASP A 49 16.37 2.41 11.50
CA ASP A 49 16.19 1.86 10.17
C ASP A 49 15.67 2.96 9.23
N LEU A 50 16.63 3.80 8.78
CA LEU A 50 16.42 4.95 7.90
C LEU A 50 17.33 4.87 6.68
N VAL A 51 16.82 5.40 5.57
CA VAL A 51 17.49 5.52 4.28
C VAL A 51 17.44 6.98 3.85
N GLU A 52 18.61 7.55 3.57
CA GLU A 52 18.71 8.85 2.90
C GLU A 52 18.62 8.66 1.39
N VAL A 53 17.78 9.46 0.76
CA VAL A 53 17.57 9.46 -0.70
C VAL A 53 17.56 10.90 -1.20
N GLU A 54 17.95 11.09 -2.46
CA GLU A 54 17.79 12.38 -3.14
C GLU A 54 16.54 12.34 -4.04
N SER A 55 15.82 13.45 -4.15
CA SER A 55 14.68 13.59 -5.06
C SER A 55 14.51 15.06 -5.45
N ASN A 56 14.51 15.35 -6.75
CA ASN A 56 14.43 16.71 -7.31
C ASN A 56 15.42 17.72 -6.71
N GLY A 57 16.63 17.27 -6.32
CA GLY A 57 17.68 18.13 -5.76
C GLY A 57 17.64 18.27 -4.24
N ASP A 58 16.59 17.80 -3.58
CA ASP A 58 16.49 17.76 -2.12
C ASP A 58 16.84 16.39 -1.56
N ARG A 59 17.29 16.36 -0.30
CA ARG A 59 17.47 15.12 0.48
C ARG A 59 16.22 14.82 1.29
N TYR A 60 15.84 13.55 1.30
CA TYR A 60 14.75 13.01 2.09
C TYR A 60 15.25 11.83 2.93
N ILE A 61 14.62 11.66 4.08
CA ILE A 61 14.73 10.49 4.94
C ILE A 61 13.44 9.70 4.80
N VAL A 62 13.59 8.40 4.53
CA VAL A 62 12.52 7.40 4.45
C VAL A 62 12.95 6.16 5.22
N GLY A 63 12.04 5.28 5.62
CA GLY A 63 12.43 4.03 6.28
C GLY A 63 11.43 3.57 7.33
N ARG A 64 11.70 2.43 7.97
CA ARG A 64 10.76 1.86 8.95
C ARG A 64 10.61 2.72 10.20
N ASP A 65 11.68 3.43 10.56
CA ASP A 65 11.72 4.31 11.75
C ASP A 65 11.48 5.79 11.40
N CYS A 66 11.00 6.10 10.19
CA CYS A 66 10.75 7.49 9.76
C CYS A 66 9.64 8.20 10.56
N MET A 67 8.85 7.45 11.33
CA MET A 67 7.88 8.03 12.26
C MET A 67 8.57 8.78 13.39
N ASP A 68 9.72 8.27 13.85
CA ASP A 68 10.48 8.82 14.99
C ASP A 68 11.27 10.08 14.62
N THR A 69 11.24 10.46 13.34
CA THR A 69 11.82 11.70 12.82
C THR A 69 10.80 12.83 12.69
N LEU A 70 9.50 12.53 12.85
CA LEU A 70 8.45 13.56 12.83
C LEU A 70 8.51 14.42 14.08
N SER A 71 8.37 15.73 13.91
CA SER A 71 8.21 16.64 15.05
C SER A 71 6.81 16.45 15.66
N ALA A 72 6.67 16.66 16.97
CA ALA A 72 5.37 16.59 17.69
C ALA A 72 4.31 17.64 17.25
N ARG A 73 4.61 18.43 16.22
CA ARG A 73 3.67 19.40 15.60
C ARG A 73 3.33 19.05 14.15
N ASP A 74 3.97 18.02 13.59
CA ASP A 74 3.79 17.58 12.21
C ASP A 74 3.29 16.13 12.19
N ASP A 75 2.19 15.90 12.93
CA ASP A 75 1.49 14.61 13.06
C ASP A 75 0.92 14.11 11.70
N ARG A 76 1.17 14.84 10.61
CA ARG A 76 0.69 14.58 9.25
C ARG A 76 1.84 14.44 8.24
N GLY A 77 2.93 13.77 8.61
CA GLY A 77 4.06 13.44 7.71
C GLY A 77 3.71 12.64 6.44
N ARG A 78 2.44 12.25 6.25
CA ARG A 78 1.91 11.66 5.02
C ARG A 78 1.32 12.75 4.13
N SER A 79 1.83 12.88 2.90
CA SER A 79 1.20 13.73 1.89
C SER A 79 -0.10 13.10 1.38
N LEU A 80 -1.22 13.78 1.61
CA LEU A 80 -2.55 13.35 1.16
C LEU A 80 -3.00 14.07 -0.12
N LEU A 81 -2.05 14.59 -0.89
CA LEU A 81 -2.35 15.35 -2.10
C LEU A 81 -2.91 14.45 -3.20
N ALA A 82 -3.89 14.95 -3.95
CA ALA A 82 -4.44 14.23 -5.10
C ALA A 82 -3.38 13.99 -6.20
N ASN A 83 -2.36 14.85 -6.31
CA ASN A 83 -1.24 14.68 -7.25
C ASN A 83 -0.01 14.00 -6.59
N TYR A 84 -0.19 13.25 -5.51
CA TYR A 84 0.90 12.66 -4.72
C TYR A 84 1.93 11.90 -5.57
N VAL A 85 1.47 11.15 -6.58
CA VAL A 85 2.33 10.39 -7.52
C VAL A 85 3.32 11.25 -8.31
N GLU A 86 3.09 12.56 -8.39
CA GLU A 86 3.95 13.51 -9.09
C GLU A 86 4.96 14.20 -8.15
N THR A 87 4.82 14.05 -6.83
CA THR A 87 5.62 14.75 -5.83
C THR A 87 7.06 14.21 -5.71
N PRO A 88 8.03 15.04 -5.27
CA PRO A 88 9.37 14.58 -4.93
C PRO A 88 9.37 13.47 -3.87
N GLN A 89 8.46 13.55 -2.89
CA GLN A 89 8.30 12.57 -1.81
C GLN A 89 7.97 11.18 -2.36
N HIS A 90 7.11 11.08 -3.38
CA HIS A 90 6.78 9.79 -3.98
C HIS A 90 8.02 9.13 -4.62
N LEU A 91 8.86 9.89 -5.32
CA LEU A 91 10.11 9.36 -5.87
C LEU A 91 11.12 9.00 -4.76
N ALA A 92 11.17 9.79 -3.68
CA ALA A 92 12.00 9.47 -2.51
C ALA A 92 11.60 8.13 -1.89
N LEU A 93 10.30 7.88 -1.69
CA LEU A 93 9.79 6.59 -1.19
C LEU A 93 10.13 5.44 -2.12
N LEU A 94 9.98 5.65 -3.43
CA LEU A 94 10.36 4.64 -4.40
C LEU A 94 11.84 4.27 -4.31
N ARG A 95 12.72 5.26 -4.19
CA ARG A 95 14.15 5.04 -3.98
C ARG A 95 14.43 4.35 -2.64
N GLY A 96 13.69 4.68 -1.58
CA GLY A 96 13.75 3.96 -0.31
C GLY A 96 13.46 2.46 -0.48
N ALA A 97 12.41 2.14 -1.23
CA ALA A 97 12.05 0.75 -1.53
C ALA A 97 13.16 0.01 -2.31
N LEU A 98 13.77 0.66 -3.30
CA LEU A 98 14.93 0.11 -4.02
C LEU A 98 16.13 -0.15 -3.10
N ALA A 99 16.38 0.74 -2.13
CA ALA A 99 17.43 0.55 -1.14
C ALA A 99 17.18 -0.66 -0.24
N TYR A 100 15.93 -0.90 0.18
CA TYR A 100 15.56 -2.08 0.97
C TYR A 100 15.59 -3.39 0.17
N ILE A 101 15.26 -3.34 -1.13
CA ILE A 101 15.42 -4.50 -2.03
C ILE A 101 16.90 -4.90 -2.07
N GLY A 102 17.82 -3.93 -2.11
CA GLY A 102 19.26 -4.18 -1.96
C GLY A 102 19.95 -4.70 -3.22
N GLU A 103 19.25 -4.77 -4.35
CA GLU A 103 19.81 -5.16 -5.63
C GLU A 103 20.52 -4.00 -6.32
N SER A 104 21.76 -4.21 -6.78
CA SER A 104 22.51 -3.18 -7.53
C SER A 104 22.00 -3.02 -8.97
N ARG A 105 21.31 -4.02 -9.50
CA ARG A 105 20.80 -4.08 -10.87
C ARG A 105 19.48 -4.84 -10.91
N ILE A 106 18.45 -4.18 -11.43
CA ILE A 106 17.12 -4.74 -11.63
C ILE A 106 16.85 -4.76 -13.14
N ASP A 107 16.55 -5.95 -13.68
CA ASP A 107 16.24 -6.12 -15.11
C ASP A 107 14.83 -5.62 -15.43
N LEU A 108 13.87 -5.87 -14.55
CA LEU A 108 12.50 -5.35 -14.65
C LEU A 108 11.97 -4.93 -13.27
N LEU A 109 11.63 -3.65 -13.13
CA LEU A 109 10.91 -3.14 -11.97
C LEU A 109 9.42 -3.00 -12.28
N VAL A 110 8.56 -3.75 -11.59
CA VAL A 110 7.11 -3.62 -11.73
C VAL A 110 6.58 -2.67 -10.65
N SER A 111 5.78 -1.68 -11.03
CA SER A 111 5.20 -0.73 -10.08
C SER A 111 3.71 -0.50 -10.33
N GLY A 112 3.02 -0.04 -9.29
CA GLY A 112 1.60 0.29 -9.34
C GLY A 112 1.34 1.79 -9.48
N LEU A 113 0.27 2.16 -10.19
CA LEU A 113 -0.39 3.47 -10.04
C LEU A 113 -1.85 3.30 -9.60
N PRO A 114 -2.39 4.22 -8.79
CA PRO A 114 -3.83 4.30 -8.57
C PRO A 114 -4.59 4.45 -9.89
N VAL A 115 -5.80 3.91 -9.94
CA VAL A 115 -6.60 3.75 -11.18
C VAL A 115 -6.86 5.10 -11.86
N ASN A 116 -7.25 6.10 -11.09
CA ASN A 116 -7.49 7.47 -11.55
C ASN A 116 -6.24 8.15 -12.13
N HIS A 117 -5.03 7.71 -11.76
CA HIS A 117 -3.76 8.22 -12.27
C HIS A 117 -3.18 7.35 -13.40
N PHE A 118 -3.65 6.11 -13.57
CA PHE A 118 -3.01 5.15 -14.45
C PHE A 118 -3.00 5.61 -15.91
N ALA A 119 -4.17 5.99 -16.46
CA ALA A 119 -4.32 6.34 -17.87
C ALA A 119 -3.39 7.49 -18.33
N HIS A 120 -3.18 8.49 -17.47
CA HIS A 120 -2.41 9.70 -17.80
C HIS A 120 -1.00 9.73 -17.18
N GLY A 121 -0.72 8.83 -16.22
CA GLY A 121 0.51 8.82 -15.43
C GLY A 121 1.50 7.72 -15.78
N ARG A 122 1.03 6.64 -16.43
CA ARG A 122 1.82 5.41 -16.66
C ARG A 122 3.17 5.65 -17.33
N GLU A 123 3.17 6.30 -18.49
CA GLU A 123 4.40 6.49 -19.28
C GLU A 123 5.44 7.34 -18.54
N ARG A 124 4.98 8.44 -17.93
CA ARG A 124 5.82 9.32 -17.12
C ARG A 124 6.36 8.63 -15.87
N MET A 125 5.58 7.76 -15.22
CA MET A 125 6.07 6.94 -14.12
C MET A 125 7.13 5.95 -14.63
N THR A 126 6.86 5.21 -15.70
CA THR A 126 7.83 4.27 -16.30
C THR A 126 9.19 4.92 -16.56
N GLU A 127 9.20 6.12 -17.17
CA GLU A 127 10.46 6.83 -17.44
C GLU A 127 11.17 7.30 -16.16
N LYS A 128 10.43 7.72 -15.12
CA LYS A 128 11.01 8.04 -13.81
C LYS A 128 11.64 6.84 -13.09
N LEU A 129 11.12 5.63 -13.34
CA LEU A 129 11.60 4.40 -12.71
C LEU A 129 12.90 3.89 -13.32
N LYS A 130 13.11 4.13 -14.61
CA LYS A 130 14.26 3.61 -15.37
C LYS A 130 15.52 4.42 -15.11
N GLY A 131 16.67 3.79 -15.33
CA GLY A 131 17.98 4.41 -15.22
C GLY A 131 18.64 4.19 -13.85
N VAL A 132 19.62 5.04 -13.55
CA VAL A 132 20.48 4.91 -12.35
C VAL A 132 19.92 5.75 -11.21
N HIS A 133 19.55 5.08 -10.12
CA HIS A 133 19.17 5.71 -8.86
C HIS A 133 20.38 5.77 -7.94
N ARG A 134 20.82 6.98 -7.58
CA ARG A 134 22.01 7.21 -6.74
C ARG A 134 21.61 7.57 -5.31
N TYR A 135 22.45 7.18 -4.37
CA TYR A 135 22.27 7.45 -2.94
C TYR A 135 23.43 8.30 -2.41
N PRO A 136 23.22 9.10 -1.34
CA PRO A 136 24.26 9.94 -0.75
C PRO A 136 25.50 9.17 -0.25
N ASP A 137 25.35 7.89 0.10
CA ASP A 137 26.43 7.01 0.54
C ASP A 137 27.26 6.41 -0.60
N GLY A 138 27.01 6.83 -1.84
CA GLY A 138 27.71 6.37 -3.03
C GLY A 138 27.16 5.09 -3.66
N ARG A 139 26.19 4.42 -3.03
CA ARG A 139 25.49 3.29 -3.65
C ARG A 139 24.69 3.76 -4.87
N SER A 140 24.43 2.82 -5.77
CA SER A 140 23.49 3.04 -6.86
C SER A 140 22.76 1.77 -7.26
N VAL A 141 21.55 1.94 -7.78
CA VAL A 141 20.72 0.86 -8.32
C VAL A 141 20.37 1.20 -9.77
N LEU A 142 20.73 0.32 -10.70
CA LEU A 142 20.33 0.43 -12.11
C LEU A 142 19.02 -0.32 -12.34
N VAL A 143 17.98 0.39 -12.74
CA VAL A 143 16.73 -0.20 -13.26
C VAL A 143 16.78 -0.15 -14.78
N LYS A 144 16.89 -1.31 -15.43
CA LYS A 144 16.97 -1.38 -16.91
C LYS A 144 15.64 -1.05 -17.57
N ASP A 145 14.58 -1.69 -17.10
CA ASP A 145 13.24 -1.52 -17.63
C ASP A 145 12.22 -1.48 -16.50
N ALA A 146 11.07 -0.87 -16.77
CA ALA A 146 10.01 -0.74 -15.80
C ALA A 146 8.65 -1.01 -16.44
N TRP A 147 7.78 -1.67 -15.68
CA TRP A 147 6.41 -1.96 -16.08
C TRP A 147 5.44 -1.42 -15.03
N VAL A 148 4.66 -0.41 -15.42
CA VAL A 148 3.66 0.20 -14.56
C VAL A 148 2.28 -0.39 -14.87
N VAL A 149 1.58 -0.87 -13.83
CA VAL A 149 0.25 -1.49 -13.88
C VAL A 149 -0.73 -0.78 -12.94
N PRO A 150 -2.06 -0.95 -13.08
CA PRO A 150 -3.00 -0.45 -12.08
C PRO A 150 -2.81 -1.17 -10.74
N GLN A 151 -2.80 -0.42 -9.64
CA GLN A 151 -2.45 -0.92 -8.31
C GLN A 151 -3.26 -2.17 -7.88
N PRO A 152 -4.61 -2.15 -7.90
CA PRO A 152 -5.40 -3.27 -7.37
C PRO A 152 -5.32 -4.56 -8.21
N VAL A 153 -4.76 -4.53 -9.44
CA VAL A 153 -4.57 -5.75 -10.24
C VAL A 153 -3.59 -6.71 -9.58
N GLY A 154 -2.62 -6.21 -8.81
CA GLY A 154 -1.64 -7.05 -8.14
C GLY A 154 -2.29 -8.00 -7.14
N GLY A 155 -3.28 -7.53 -6.36
CA GLY A 155 -4.04 -8.40 -5.46
C GLY A 155 -4.73 -9.56 -6.14
N PHE A 156 -5.39 -9.30 -7.28
CA PHE A 156 -6.03 -10.32 -8.11
C PHE A 156 -5.02 -11.35 -8.63
N ILE A 157 -3.90 -10.89 -9.21
CA ILE A 157 -2.85 -11.77 -9.73
C ILE A 157 -2.27 -12.66 -8.62
N SER A 158 -1.96 -12.09 -7.46
CA SER A 158 -1.40 -12.82 -6.33
C SER A 158 -2.31 -13.98 -5.89
N TYR A 159 -3.63 -13.76 -5.87
CA TYR A 159 -4.59 -14.80 -5.52
C TYR A 159 -4.59 -15.96 -6.54
N PHE A 160 -4.72 -15.66 -7.83
CA PHE A 160 -4.76 -16.72 -8.87
C PHE A 160 -3.45 -17.48 -9.03
N MET A 161 -2.33 -16.85 -8.72
CA MET A 161 -1.03 -17.52 -8.71
C MET A 161 -0.88 -18.45 -7.51
N SER A 162 -1.39 -18.05 -6.34
CA SER A 162 -1.38 -18.92 -5.15
C SER A 162 -2.25 -20.18 -5.31
N THR A 163 -3.27 -20.14 -6.17
CA THR A 163 -4.16 -21.27 -6.43
C THR A 163 -3.73 -22.15 -7.62
N ASN A 164 -2.63 -21.79 -8.30
CA ASN A 164 -2.15 -22.45 -9.53
C ASN A 164 -3.21 -22.50 -10.65
N GLN A 165 -4.13 -21.52 -10.70
CA GLN A 165 -5.24 -21.46 -11.67
C GLN A 165 -5.01 -20.37 -12.74
N LEU A 166 -3.75 -20.07 -13.07
CA LEU A 166 -3.39 -18.98 -13.99
C LEU A 166 -4.03 -19.15 -15.38
N GLU A 167 -4.19 -20.38 -15.84
CA GLU A 167 -4.79 -20.69 -17.14
C GLU A 167 -6.27 -20.27 -17.22
N ARG A 168 -6.97 -20.24 -16.09
CA ARG A 168 -8.37 -19.80 -16.00
C ARG A 168 -8.51 -18.30 -15.84
N LEU A 169 -7.42 -17.58 -15.53
CA LEU A 169 -7.44 -16.15 -15.23
C LEU A 169 -8.04 -15.34 -16.38
N ALA A 170 -7.75 -15.69 -17.64
CA ALA A 170 -8.16 -14.91 -18.80
C ALA A 170 -9.68 -14.72 -18.94
N ASP A 171 -10.47 -15.71 -18.52
CA ASP A 171 -11.92 -15.71 -18.68
C ASP A 171 -12.66 -15.24 -17.42
N ILE A 172 -12.01 -15.28 -16.26
CA ILE A 172 -12.59 -14.90 -14.98
C ILE A 172 -12.80 -13.39 -14.92
N LYS A 173 -14.03 -13.00 -14.57
CA LYS A 173 -14.37 -11.63 -14.23
C LYS A 173 -14.30 -11.42 -12.72
N SER A 174 -13.47 -10.49 -12.31
CA SER A 174 -13.17 -10.26 -10.90
C SER A 174 -13.48 -8.85 -10.46
N LEU A 175 -13.92 -8.70 -9.22
CA LEU A 175 -13.93 -7.45 -8.50
C LEU A 175 -12.85 -7.48 -7.41
N THR A 176 -11.85 -6.62 -7.51
CA THR A 176 -10.90 -6.39 -6.41
C THR A 176 -11.27 -5.11 -5.68
N ILE A 177 -11.35 -5.15 -4.36
CA ILE A 177 -11.59 -4.01 -3.49
C ILE A 177 -10.36 -3.85 -2.59
N ASP A 178 -9.60 -2.75 -2.77
CA ASP A 178 -8.41 -2.43 -1.97
C ASP A 178 -8.77 -1.39 -0.90
N VAL A 179 -8.78 -1.82 0.37
CA VAL A 179 -9.01 -0.94 1.51
C VAL A 179 -7.67 -0.41 2.01
N GLY A 180 -7.30 0.74 1.47
CA GLY A 180 -6.07 1.44 1.79
C GLY A 180 -6.15 2.30 3.05
N TYR A 181 -5.09 3.09 3.25
CA TYR A 181 -5.05 4.05 4.35
C TYR A 181 -6.05 5.20 4.13
N TYR A 182 -6.12 5.75 2.93
CA TYR A 182 -6.94 6.93 2.63
C TYR A 182 -8.17 6.60 1.77
N THR A 183 -7.97 5.79 0.74
CA THR A 183 -9.00 5.42 -0.24
C THR A 183 -9.49 4.00 -0.03
N VAL A 184 -10.68 3.74 -0.58
CA VAL A 184 -11.09 2.42 -1.03
C VAL A 184 -11.10 2.46 -2.55
N ASP A 185 -10.24 1.65 -3.16
CA ASP A 185 -10.14 1.53 -4.61
C ASP A 185 -10.80 0.22 -5.05
N TRP A 186 -11.46 0.21 -6.20
CA TRP A 186 -12.02 -1.02 -6.76
C TRP A 186 -11.74 -1.15 -8.24
N LEU A 187 -11.48 -2.39 -8.66
CA LEU A 187 -11.24 -2.76 -10.03
C LEU A 187 -12.11 -3.91 -10.46
N VAL A 188 -12.80 -3.72 -11.58
CA VAL A 188 -13.43 -4.81 -12.33
C VAL A 188 -12.56 -5.17 -13.51
N CYS A 189 -12.12 -6.43 -13.56
CA CYS A 189 -11.30 -6.95 -14.64
C CYS A 189 -11.91 -8.21 -15.24
N ARG A 190 -11.69 -8.46 -16.53
CA ARG A 190 -11.80 -9.81 -17.12
C ARG A 190 -10.39 -10.27 -17.47
N GLY A 191 -9.88 -11.24 -16.72
CA GLY A 191 -8.45 -11.52 -16.65
C GLY A 191 -7.65 -10.28 -16.31
N LEU A 192 -6.75 -9.86 -17.21
CA LEU A 192 -5.94 -8.64 -17.03
C LEU A 192 -6.51 -7.41 -17.74
N LYS A 193 -7.71 -7.52 -18.34
CA LYS A 193 -8.36 -6.40 -19.04
C LYS A 193 -9.28 -5.65 -18.08
N LEU A 194 -8.95 -4.39 -17.85
CA LEU A 194 -9.70 -3.46 -16.99
C LEU A 194 -11.04 -3.06 -17.62
N GLN A 195 -12.09 -2.92 -16.80
CA GLN A 195 -13.35 -2.27 -17.15
C GLN A 195 -13.45 -0.93 -16.42
N ASP A 196 -13.05 0.13 -17.10
CA ASP A 196 -12.90 1.47 -16.51
C ASP A 196 -14.23 1.99 -15.94
N GLU A 197 -15.36 1.74 -16.61
CA GLU A 197 -16.68 2.25 -16.21
C GLU A 197 -17.19 1.64 -14.90
N ARG A 198 -16.66 0.46 -14.52
CA ARG A 198 -17.03 -0.27 -13.30
C ARG A 198 -15.91 -0.27 -12.26
N SER A 199 -14.92 0.58 -12.46
CA SER A 199 -13.73 0.71 -11.62
C SER A 199 -13.62 2.13 -11.08
N GLY A 200 -13.01 2.31 -9.92
CA GLY A 200 -12.99 3.62 -9.30
C GLY A 200 -12.26 3.68 -7.97
N SER A 201 -12.39 4.83 -7.34
CA SER A 201 -11.79 5.16 -6.05
C SER A 201 -12.71 6.09 -5.28
N ALA A 202 -12.79 5.91 -3.96
CA ALA A 202 -13.53 6.80 -3.07
C ALA A 202 -12.73 7.06 -1.80
N ALA A 203 -12.93 8.23 -1.20
CA ALA A 203 -12.53 8.46 0.19
C ALA A 203 -13.29 7.46 1.07
N GLY A 204 -12.55 6.65 1.82
CA GLY A 204 -13.14 5.48 2.46
C GLY A 204 -12.19 4.65 3.29
N GLY A 205 -10.90 4.98 3.32
CA GLY A 205 -9.86 4.16 3.93
C GLY A 205 -9.82 4.24 5.45
N MET A 206 -8.83 3.55 6.02
CA MET A 206 -8.66 3.40 7.47
C MET A 206 -8.37 4.71 8.22
N SER A 207 -7.89 5.76 7.56
CA SER A 207 -7.56 7.04 8.22
C SER A 207 -8.78 7.67 8.88
N MET A 208 -9.95 7.64 8.21
CA MET A 208 -11.19 8.18 8.76
C MET A 208 -11.66 7.38 9.98
N VAL A 209 -11.50 6.05 9.95
CA VAL A 209 -11.78 5.17 11.09
C VAL A 209 -10.88 5.54 12.26
N MET A 210 -9.57 5.65 12.03
CA MET A 210 -8.60 5.96 13.08
C MET A 210 -8.81 7.36 13.67
N GLU A 211 -9.10 8.36 12.85
CA GLU A 211 -9.43 9.72 13.30
C GLU A 211 -10.67 9.72 14.19
N LYS A 212 -11.71 8.97 13.81
CA LYS A 212 -12.91 8.88 14.63
C LYS A 212 -12.67 8.15 15.95
N LEU A 213 -11.92 7.05 15.92
CA LEU A 213 -11.53 6.33 17.13
C LEU A 213 -10.70 7.24 18.05
N ALA A 214 -9.74 7.99 17.53
CA ALA A 214 -8.95 8.94 18.32
C ALA A 214 -9.85 9.99 19.01
N GLN A 215 -10.84 10.54 18.29
CA GLN A 215 -11.82 11.46 18.88
C GLN A 215 -12.64 10.81 20.01
N LEU A 216 -13.07 9.56 19.83
CA LEU A 216 -13.84 8.83 20.84
C LEU A 216 -13.00 8.54 22.08
N ILE A 217 -11.75 8.10 21.90
CA ILE A 217 -10.77 7.86 22.97
C ILE A 217 -10.49 9.16 23.73
N SER A 218 -10.27 10.27 23.01
CA SER A 218 -10.05 11.61 23.60
C SER A 218 -11.23 12.02 24.49
N LYS A 219 -12.46 11.83 24.00
CA LYS A 219 -13.69 12.14 24.75
C LYS A 219 -13.85 11.28 26.00
N ASP A 220 -13.64 9.98 25.87
CA ASP A 220 -13.78 9.01 26.97
C ASP A 220 -12.80 9.28 28.11
N ARG A 221 -11.55 9.58 27.75
CA ARG A 221 -10.48 9.92 28.70
C ARG A 221 -10.56 11.34 29.23
N GLN A 222 -11.41 12.18 28.64
CA GLN A 222 -11.48 13.62 28.92
C GLN A 222 -10.11 14.31 28.81
N ALA A 223 -9.29 13.85 27.86
CA ALA A 223 -7.92 14.31 27.68
C ALA A 223 -7.56 14.27 26.19
N PRO A 224 -6.80 15.27 25.67
CA PRO A 224 -6.39 15.28 24.27
C PRO A 224 -5.70 13.99 23.84
N PHE A 225 -6.13 13.46 22.69
CA PHE A 225 -5.53 12.31 22.05
C PHE A 225 -5.73 12.39 20.53
N SER A 226 -4.63 12.41 19.79
CA SER A 226 -4.60 12.58 18.32
C SER A 226 -3.62 11.63 17.61
N ASP A 227 -2.90 10.79 18.36
CA ASP A 227 -1.89 9.90 17.79
C ASP A 227 -2.53 8.71 17.07
N LEU A 228 -2.66 8.83 15.76
CA LEU A 228 -3.25 7.79 14.91
C LEU A 228 -2.40 6.52 14.83
N ASN A 229 -1.10 6.59 15.14
CA ASN A 229 -0.23 5.40 15.09
C ASN A 229 -0.48 4.49 16.30
N ILE A 230 -0.73 5.09 17.47
CA ILE A 230 -1.17 4.36 18.66
C ILE A 230 -2.52 3.66 18.38
N VAL A 231 -3.42 4.31 17.64
CA VAL A 231 -4.70 3.71 17.22
C VAL A 231 -4.48 2.60 16.20
N ASP A 232 -3.69 2.83 15.16
CA ASP A 232 -3.38 1.85 14.12
C ASP A 232 -2.75 0.57 14.69
N SER A 233 -1.75 0.72 15.54
CA SER A 233 -1.15 -0.38 16.30
C SER A 233 -2.18 -1.07 17.18
N GLY A 234 -3.06 -0.29 17.81
CA GLY A 234 -4.13 -0.85 18.63
C GLY A 234 -5.13 -1.71 17.84
N ILE A 235 -5.54 -1.26 16.65
CA ILE A 235 -6.44 -2.03 15.76
C ILE A 235 -5.78 -3.37 15.40
N ARG A 236 -4.49 -3.35 15.04
CA ARG A 236 -3.71 -4.56 14.72
C ARG A 236 -3.57 -5.52 15.92
N ASN A 237 -3.58 -4.99 17.13
CA ASN A 237 -3.47 -5.74 18.39
C ASN A 237 -4.83 -6.01 19.06
N GLY A 238 -5.91 -6.14 18.27
CA GLY A 238 -7.24 -6.50 18.80
C GLY A 238 -7.94 -5.35 19.52
N PHE A 239 -7.75 -4.12 19.03
CA PHE A 239 -8.33 -2.88 19.58
C PHE A 239 -7.87 -2.55 20.99
N LYS A 240 -6.61 -2.88 21.30
CA LYS A 240 -5.98 -2.61 22.59
C LYS A 240 -4.68 -1.85 22.38
N THR A 241 -4.47 -0.82 23.18
CA THR A 241 -3.24 -0.02 23.11
C THR A 241 -2.81 0.44 24.50
N ARG A 242 -1.63 1.07 24.59
CA ARG A 242 -1.15 1.69 25.83
C ARG A 242 -1.17 3.21 25.71
N ILE A 243 -1.85 3.86 26.63
CA ILE A 243 -1.87 5.33 26.71
C ILE A 243 -1.46 5.75 28.11
N GLN A 244 -0.40 6.57 28.21
CA GLN A 244 0.20 6.99 29.49
C GLN A 244 0.54 5.79 30.40
N GLY A 245 1.07 4.72 29.81
CA GLY A 245 1.49 3.51 30.52
C GLY A 245 0.36 2.56 30.94
N LYS A 246 -0.91 2.91 30.69
CA LYS A 246 -2.07 2.06 31.00
C LYS A 246 -2.61 1.40 29.74
N GLU A 247 -3.00 0.13 29.85
CA GLU A 247 -3.75 -0.56 28.80
C GLU A 247 -5.12 0.10 28.62
N TYR A 248 -5.54 0.28 27.37
CA TYR A 248 -6.81 0.85 26.98
C TYR A 248 -7.42 -0.01 25.87
N ASP A 249 -8.57 -0.62 26.16
CA ASP A 249 -9.38 -1.37 25.21
C ASP A 249 -10.42 -0.43 24.60
N PHE A 250 -10.49 -0.38 23.27
CA PHE A 250 -11.43 0.45 22.51
C PHE A 250 -12.31 -0.34 21.55
N SER A 251 -12.39 -1.66 21.73
CA SER A 251 -13.22 -2.56 20.92
C SER A 251 -14.72 -2.20 20.95
N HIS A 252 -15.21 -1.63 22.05
CA HIS A 252 -16.60 -1.17 22.18
C HIS A 252 -16.98 -0.02 21.24
N TYR A 253 -16.01 0.64 20.61
CA TYR A 253 -16.28 1.65 19.58
C TYR A 253 -16.42 1.09 18.16
N ILE A 254 -16.09 -0.18 17.92
CA ILE A 254 -16.20 -0.81 16.59
C ILE A 254 -17.60 -0.63 15.98
N PRO A 255 -18.73 -0.85 16.70
CA PRO A 255 -20.05 -0.65 16.12
C PRO A 255 -20.31 0.78 15.64
N ARG A 256 -19.59 1.78 16.18
CA ARG A 256 -19.72 3.18 15.74
C ARG A 256 -19.01 3.46 14.43
N MET A 257 -18.16 2.54 13.96
CA MET A 257 -17.45 2.66 12.67
C MET A 257 -18.27 2.10 11.51
N GLU A 258 -19.34 1.33 11.76
CA GLU A 258 -20.10 0.64 10.71
C GLU A 258 -20.57 1.58 9.61
N ALA A 259 -21.05 2.78 9.95
CA ALA A 259 -21.55 3.75 8.98
C ALA A 259 -20.48 4.14 7.94
N PHE A 260 -19.22 4.33 8.36
CA PHE A 260 -18.13 4.67 7.43
C PHE A 260 -17.86 3.52 6.46
N ILE A 261 -17.84 2.29 6.97
CA ILE A 261 -17.60 1.09 6.16
C ILE A 261 -18.76 0.88 5.18
N ILE A 262 -20.00 1.04 5.65
CA ILE A 262 -21.21 0.93 4.80
C ILE A 262 -21.14 1.94 3.66
N THR A 263 -20.86 3.22 3.94
CA THR A 263 -20.76 4.26 2.90
C THR A 263 -19.66 3.94 1.88
N ALA A 264 -18.50 3.46 2.33
CA ALA A 264 -17.41 3.10 1.44
C ALA A 264 -17.79 1.92 0.52
N ILE A 265 -18.36 0.85 1.07
CA ILE A 265 -18.79 -0.31 0.28
C ILE A 265 -19.99 0.02 -0.62
N GLN A 266 -20.91 0.89 -0.21
CA GLN A 266 -22.00 1.37 -1.06
C GLN A 266 -21.48 2.15 -2.27
N SER A 267 -20.38 2.88 -2.13
CA SER A 267 -19.72 3.55 -3.26
C SER A 267 -19.21 2.53 -4.27
N VAL A 268 -18.62 1.43 -3.79
CA VAL A 268 -18.20 0.29 -4.64
C VAL A 268 -19.40 -0.30 -5.37
N ILE A 269 -20.46 -0.68 -4.64
CA ILE A 269 -21.66 -1.32 -5.23
C ILE A 269 -22.30 -0.41 -6.29
N SER A 270 -22.44 0.88 -5.97
CA SER A 270 -23.06 1.85 -6.88
C SER A 270 -22.25 2.04 -8.17
N SER A 271 -20.92 2.03 -8.08
CA SER A 271 -20.04 2.16 -9.25
C SER A 271 -19.94 0.86 -10.05
N VAL A 272 -19.88 -0.29 -9.39
CA VAL A 272 -19.75 -1.59 -10.07
C VAL A 272 -21.05 -1.97 -10.76
N GLY A 273 -22.20 -1.59 -10.22
CA GLY A 273 -23.51 -1.98 -10.76
C GLY A 273 -23.85 -3.44 -10.45
N SER A 274 -24.45 -4.16 -11.42
CA SER A 274 -24.79 -5.59 -11.23
C SER A 274 -23.55 -6.41 -10.92
N LEU A 275 -23.66 -7.34 -9.98
CA LEU A 275 -22.60 -8.29 -9.60
C LEU A 275 -22.82 -9.68 -10.21
N ASP A 276 -23.85 -9.86 -11.04
CA ASP A 276 -24.24 -11.17 -11.57
C ASP A 276 -23.18 -11.79 -12.49
N ASP A 277 -22.37 -10.93 -13.11
CA ASP A 277 -21.28 -11.34 -14.00
C ASP A 277 -19.92 -11.36 -13.31
N ILE A 278 -19.83 -11.06 -12.01
CA ILE A 278 -18.60 -11.13 -11.23
C ILE A 278 -18.44 -12.54 -10.66
N ASP A 279 -17.42 -13.26 -11.15
CA ASP A 279 -17.12 -14.63 -10.73
C ASP A 279 -16.43 -14.67 -9.35
N VAL A 280 -15.56 -13.69 -9.08
CA VAL A 280 -14.71 -13.68 -7.88
C VAL A 280 -14.60 -12.27 -7.30
N ILE A 281 -14.75 -12.16 -5.97
CA ILE A 281 -14.51 -10.92 -5.23
C ILE A 281 -13.29 -11.11 -4.33
N VAL A 282 -12.32 -10.21 -4.45
CA VAL A 282 -11.11 -10.20 -3.63
C VAL A 282 -11.06 -8.89 -2.84
N LEU A 283 -10.94 -8.98 -1.52
CA LEU A 283 -10.79 -7.85 -0.62
C LEU A 283 -9.35 -7.80 -0.11
N VAL A 284 -8.63 -6.75 -0.49
CA VAL A 284 -7.19 -6.56 -0.21
C VAL A 284 -6.93 -5.26 0.54
N GLY A 285 -5.65 -4.99 0.83
CA GLY A 285 -5.23 -3.80 1.56
C GLY A 285 -5.19 -4.01 3.07
N GLY A 286 -4.62 -3.02 3.78
CA GLY A 286 -4.43 -3.10 5.24
C GLY A 286 -5.74 -3.08 6.04
N GLY A 287 -6.81 -2.52 5.47
CA GLY A 287 -8.13 -2.49 6.10
C GLY A 287 -9.05 -3.67 5.76
N ALA A 288 -8.58 -4.64 4.94
CA ALA A 288 -9.42 -5.73 4.42
C ALA A 288 -10.18 -6.49 5.52
N ASN A 289 -9.46 -6.96 6.55
CA ASN A 289 -10.06 -7.71 7.65
C ASN A 289 -11.09 -6.89 8.45
N PHE A 290 -10.85 -5.58 8.60
CA PHE A 290 -11.76 -4.69 9.30
C PHE A 290 -13.07 -4.47 8.50
N TYR A 291 -12.99 -4.50 7.17
CA TYR A 291 -14.14 -4.27 6.28
C TYR A 291 -14.90 -5.56 5.95
N TYR A 292 -14.27 -6.73 6.07
CA TYR A 292 -14.78 -8.02 5.62
C TYR A 292 -16.22 -8.32 6.07
N GLY A 293 -16.52 -8.17 7.37
CA GLY A 293 -17.84 -8.53 7.89
C GLY A 293 -18.98 -7.73 7.28
N ILE A 294 -18.78 -6.42 7.07
CA ILE A 294 -19.77 -5.53 6.47
C ILE A 294 -19.80 -5.69 4.95
N ALA A 295 -18.65 -5.83 4.31
CA ALA A 295 -18.56 -6.11 2.87
C ALA A 295 -19.33 -7.38 2.51
N LYS A 296 -19.15 -8.47 3.27
CA LYS A 296 -19.88 -9.73 3.10
C LYS A 296 -21.38 -9.55 3.23
N ARG A 297 -21.83 -8.79 4.23
CA ARG A 297 -23.26 -8.50 4.46
C ARG A 297 -23.87 -7.70 3.31
N LEU A 298 -23.15 -6.70 2.77
CA LEU A 298 -23.66 -5.81 1.72
C LEU A 298 -23.55 -6.40 0.31
N LEU A 299 -22.65 -7.36 0.09
CA LEU A 299 -22.48 -8.07 -1.17
C LEU A 299 -23.26 -9.40 -1.18
N ASP A 300 -24.45 -9.41 -0.58
CA ASP A 300 -25.41 -10.53 -0.54
C ASP A 300 -24.83 -11.87 -0.07
N ASN A 301 -23.91 -11.85 0.91
CA ASN A 301 -23.20 -13.03 1.42
C ASN A 301 -22.44 -13.84 0.36
N ARG A 302 -22.07 -13.21 -0.76
CA ARG A 302 -21.16 -13.80 -1.74
C ARG A 302 -19.83 -14.17 -1.08
N GLU A 303 -19.17 -15.17 -1.66
CA GLU A 303 -17.82 -15.51 -1.24
C GLU A 303 -16.88 -14.33 -1.54
N ILE A 304 -16.18 -13.87 -0.50
CA ILE A 304 -15.16 -12.82 -0.59
C ILE A 304 -13.86 -13.44 -0.10
N ILE A 305 -12.86 -13.43 -0.96
CA ILE A 305 -11.52 -13.88 -0.60
C ILE A 305 -10.77 -12.72 0.03
N VAL A 306 -10.18 -12.96 1.20
CA VAL A 306 -9.20 -12.05 1.82
C VAL A 306 -7.85 -12.79 1.82
N PRO A 307 -6.90 -12.43 0.96
CA PRO A 307 -5.59 -13.08 0.93
C PRO A 307 -4.86 -12.94 2.27
N GLU A 308 -4.12 -13.97 2.66
CA GLU A 308 -3.17 -13.87 3.78
C GLU A 308 -2.15 -12.77 3.51
N GLU A 309 -1.84 -12.00 4.55
CA GLU A 309 -1.02 -10.80 4.46
C GLU A 309 -1.47 -9.84 3.34
N SER A 310 -2.78 -9.57 3.29
CA SER A 310 -3.46 -8.77 2.26
C SER A 310 -2.77 -7.46 1.90
N ILE A 311 -2.03 -6.86 2.85
CA ILE A 311 -1.19 -5.68 2.67
C ILE A 311 -0.14 -5.85 1.55
N TYR A 312 0.42 -7.04 1.35
CA TYR A 312 1.48 -7.30 0.36
C TYR A 312 0.96 -7.84 -0.98
N SER A 313 -0.35 -8.06 -1.12
CA SER A 313 -0.93 -8.70 -2.30
C SER A 313 -0.56 -7.99 -3.61
N ASN A 314 -0.53 -6.64 -3.60
CA ASN A 314 -0.18 -5.86 -4.78
C ASN A 314 1.26 -6.13 -5.25
N VAL A 315 2.26 -5.97 -4.37
CA VAL A 315 3.67 -6.20 -4.72
C VAL A 315 3.97 -7.67 -5.06
N ARG A 316 3.33 -8.62 -4.36
CA ARG A 316 3.46 -10.04 -4.71
C ARG A 316 2.93 -10.33 -6.11
N GLY A 317 1.74 -9.83 -6.44
CA GLY A 317 1.18 -9.97 -7.79
C GLY A 317 2.02 -9.28 -8.86
N PHE A 318 2.57 -8.10 -8.58
CA PHE A 318 3.45 -7.38 -9.51
C PHE A 318 4.73 -8.16 -9.80
N TYR A 319 5.38 -8.66 -8.74
CA TYR A 319 6.59 -9.47 -8.87
C TYR A 319 6.34 -10.71 -9.71
N LEU A 320 5.25 -11.44 -9.44
CA LEU A 320 4.94 -12.66 -10.16
C LEU A 320 4.54 -12.40 -11.63
N ALA A 321 3.76 -11.35 -11.88
CA ALA A 321 3.43 -10.92 -13.24
C ALA A 321 4.68 -10.52 -14.04
N GLY A 322 5.60 -9.78 -13.41
CA GLY A 322 6.87 -9.40 -14.02
C GLY A 322 7.74 -10.61 -14.33
N SER A 323 7.82 -11.56 -13.40
CA SER A 323 8.57 -12.80 -13.58
C SER A 323 8.04 -13.63 -14.75
N GLU A 324 6.72 -13.79 -14.85
CA GLU A 324 6.08 -14.50 -15.96
C GLU A 324 6.27 -13.77 -17.29
N ARG A 325 6.17 -12.43 -17.29
CA ARG A 325 6.44 -11.61 -18.49
C ARG A 325 7.86 -11.82 -19.00
N MET A 326 8.84 -11.78 -18.11
CA MET A 326 10.24 -11.99 -18.46
C MET A 326 10.49 -13.41 -18.97
N ARG A 327 9.88 -14.43 -18.34
CA ARG A 327 9.95 -15.84 -18.79
C ARG A 327 9.42 -16.01 -20.22
N LYS A 328 8.29 -15.39 -20.55
CA LYS A 328 7.69 -15.46 -21.91
C LYS A 328 8.50 -14.71 -22.97
N MET A 329 9.27 -13.70 -22.57
CA MET A 329 10.11 -12.93 -23.50
C MET A 329 11.42 -13.64 -23.87
N GLY A 330 11.70 -14.82 -23.30
CA GLY A 330 12.80 -15.68 -23.74
C GLY A 330 14.21 -15.14 -23.45
N CYS A 331 14.38 -14.45 -22.32
CA CYS A 331 15.68 -14.03 -21.81
C CYS A 331 16.13 -14.91 -20.65
#